data_AF-A0A5J6F6N4-F1
#
_entry.id   AF-A0A5J6F6N4-F1
#
_cell.length_a   1.000
_cell.length_b   1.000
_cell.length_c   1.000
_cell.angle_alpha   90.00
_cell.angle_beta   90.00
_cell.angle_gamma   90.00
#
_symmetry.space_group_name_H-M   'P 1'
#
loop_
_entity.id
_entity.type
_entity.pdbx_description
1 polymer ?
#
loop_
_entity_poly.entity_id
_entity_poly.type
_entity_poly.pdbx_seq_one_letter_code
_entity_poly.pdbx_strand_id
1 'polypeptide(L)'
;MLIVVTGPPGAGKSSYIRAHAKASDIVIDLDLMALAMAGPGADHHDHHPVLLRVVHRARQAAIHEAERHLDQVDVYLIHTMPQAKARAHYKRLGAKVVTVDPGEHIVRQRVRDMRQPAMEAVVTRWYRDRRKGGSRPVTRQASRTW
;
A
#
# COMPACT_ATOMS: atom_id res chain seq x y z
N MET A 1 2.26 -16.90 2.10
CA MET A 1 3.47 -16.10 2.44
C MET A 1 3.11 -14.62 2.63
N LEU A 2 4.01 -13.78 3.15
CA LEU A 2 3.79 -12.33 3.22
C LEU A 2 4.32 -11.60 1.95
N ILE A 3 3.47 -10.85 1.27
CA ILE A 3 3.80 -9.95 0.16
C ILE A 3 3.59 -8.50 0.59
N VAL A 4 4.67 -7.74 0.78
CA VAL A 4 4.60 -6.32 1.12
C VAL A 4 4.64 -5.48 -0.14
N VAL A 5 3.54 -4.82 -0.44
CA VAL A 5 3.38 -3.94 -1.61
C VAL A 5 3.70 -2.50 -1.19
N THR A 6 4.80 -1.97 -1.71
CA THR A 6 5.28 -0.60 -1.49
C THR A 6 5.12 0.22 -2.78
N GLY A 7 5.27 1.53 -2.68
CA GLY A 7 5.08 2.46 -3.81
C GLY A 7 4.45 3.76 -3.35
N PRO A 8 4.60 4.85 -4.10
CA PRO A 8 4.00 6.13 -3.73
C PRO A 8 2.46 6.06 -3.81
N PRO A 9 1.74 7.03 -3.23
CA PRO A 9 0.31 7.24 -3.53
C PRO A 9 0.07 7.31 -5.04
N GLY A 10 -1.09 6.85 -5.53
CA GLY A 10 -1.41 6.88 -6.97
C GLY A 10 -0.62 5.91 -7.88
N ALA A 11 0.32 5.13 -7.33
CA ALA A 11 1.13 4.20 -8.14
C ALA A 11 0.36 3.03 -8.76
N GLY A 12 -0.81 2.68 -8.22
CA GLY A 12 -1.60 1.52 -8.64
C GLY A 12 -1.39 0.26 -7.79
N LYS A 13 -1.02 0.41 -6.51
CA LYS A 13 -0.81 -0.71 -5.57
C LYS A 13 -2.04 -1.62 -5.43
N SER A 14 -3.23 -1.04 -5.26
CA SER A 14 -4.47 -1.81 -5.16
C SER A 14 -4.83 -2.49 -6.48
N SER A 15 -4.50 -1.88 -7.64
CA SER A 15 -4.64 -2.53 -8.95
C SER A 15 -3.68 -3.69 -9.15
N TYR A 16 -2.44 -3.58 -8.65
CA TYR A 16 -1.49 -4.69 -8.62
C TYR A 16 -2.06 -5.86 -7.81
N ILE A 17 -2.55 -5.61 -6.59
CA ILE A 17 -3.13 -6.66 -5.74
C ILE A 17 -4.33 -7.31 -6.43
N ARG A 18 -5.27 -6.53 -6.96
CA ARG A 18 -6.45 -7.06 -7.67
C ARG A 18 -6.09 -8.00 -8.83
N ALA A 19 -4.95 -7.77 -9.48
CA ALA A 19 -4.49 -8.59 -10.60
C ALA A 19 -3.71 -9.86 -10.17
N HIS A 20 -3.26 -9.96 -8.91
CA HIS A 20 -2.37 -11.03 -8.45
C HIS A 20 -2.92 -11.86 -7.29
N ALA A 21 -3.77 -11.28 -6.43
CA ALA A 21 -4.38 -11.96 -5.30
C ALA A 21 -5.52 -12.88 -5.73
N LYS A 22 -5.63 -14.03 -5.08
CA LYS A 22 -6.76 -14.95 -5.18
C LYS A 22 -7.85 -14.55 -4.20
N ALA A 23 -9.06 -15.06 -4.41
CA ALA A 23 -10.18 -14.84 -3.50
C ALA A 23 -9.95 -15.39 -2.07
N SER A 24 -9.06 -16.38 -1.93
CA SER A 24 -8.65 -16.97 -0.65
C SER A 24 -7.56 -16.17 0.09
N ASP A 25 -6.93 -15.20 -0.57
CA ASP A 25 -5.80 -14.46 -0.01
C ASP A 25 -6.28 -13.32 0.89
N ILE A 26 -5.44 -12.92 1.84
CA ILE A 26 -5.75 -11.83 2.77
C ILE A 26 -5.17 -10.53 2.21
N VAL A 27 -5.99 -9.49 2.08
CA VAL A 27 -5.54 -8.14 1.66
C VAL A 27 -5.69 -7.17 2.82
N ILE A 28 -4.56 -6.60 3.26
CA ILE A 28 -4.48 -5.58 4.29
C ILE A 28 -4.12 -4.24 3.63
N ASP A 29 -5.15 -3.48 3.28
CA ASP A 29 -5.07 -2.14 2.70
C ASP A 29 -5.77 -1.13 3.61
N LEU A 30 -5.06 -0.09 4.05
CA LEU A 30 -5.61 0.89 4.99
C LEU A 30 -6.84 1.59 4.41
N ASP A 31 -6.81 1.93 3.12
CA ASP A 31 -7.86 2.70 2.46
C ASP A 31 -9.13 1.84 2.31
N LEU A 32 -8.99 0.55 1.97
CA LEU A 32 -10.12 -0.38 1.93
C LEU A 32 -10.70 -0.67 3.31
N MET A 33 -9.84 -0.83 4.33
CA MET A 33 -10.30 -1.01 5.71
C MET A 33 -11.03 0.23 6.21
N ALA A 34 -10.53 1.43 5.90
CA ALA A 34 -11.17 2.68 6.29
C ALA A 34 -12.54 2.84 5.61
N LEU A 35 -12.63 2.56 4.31
CA LEU A 35 -13.90 2.58 3.59
C LEU A 35 -14.92 1.58 4.15
N ALA A 36 -14.49 0.34 4.42
CA ALA A 36 -15.37 -0.71 4.95
C ALA A 36 -15.92 -0.41 6.35
N MET A 37 -15.21 0.41 7.13
CA MET A 37 -15.60 0.82 8.47
C MET A 37 -16.29 2.19 8.52
N ALA A 38 -16.33 2.92 7.40
CA ALA A 38 -16.95 4.23 7.31
C ALA A 38 -18.49 4.12 7.20
N GLY A 39 -19.18 5.21 7.55
CA GLY A 39 -20.62 5.31 7.33
C GLY A 39 -21.00 5.40 5.85
N PRO A 40 -22.29 5.22 5.51
CA PRO A 40 -22.76 5.32 4.13
C PRO A 40 -22.40 6.65 3.47
N GLY A 41 -21.99 6.62 2.20
CA GLY A 41 -21.64 7.81 1.42
C GLY A 41 -20.29 8.45 1.77
N ALA A 42 -19.47 7.82 2.61
CA ALA A 42 -18.13 8.30 2.90
C ALA A 42 -17.25 8.35 1.65
N ASP A 43 -16.44 9.40 1.55
CA ASP A 43 -15.39 9.50 0.55
C ASP A 43 -14.33 8.40 0.78
N HIS A 44 -13.68 7.97 -0.29
CA HIS A 44 -12.71 6.87 -0.22
C HIS A 44 -11.36 7.27 0.43
N HIS A 45 -11.11 8.56 0.57
CA HIS A 45 -9.81 9.11 0.94
C HIS A 45 -9.88 10.24 1.96
N ASP A 46 -11.04 10.86 2.15
CA ASP A 46 -11.28 11.85 3.20
C ASP A 46 -12.06 11.23 4.38
N HIS A 47 -11.31 10.65 5.30
CA HIS A 47 -11.86 9.96 6.46
C HIS A 47 -11.67 10.76 7.75
N HIS A 48 -12.69 10.74 8.61
CA HIS A 48 -12.63 11.41 9.91
C HIS A 48 -11.45 10.89 10.77
N PRO A 49 -10.69 11.74 11.46
CA PRO A 49 -9.50 11.31 12.22
C PRO A 49 -9.77 10.26 13.29
N VAL A 50 -10.95 10.26 13.91
CA VAL A 50 -11.35 9.23 14.89
C VAL A 50 -11.46 7.86 14.22
N LEU A 51 -12.09 7.79 13.03
CA LEU A 51 -12.20 6.56 12.25
C LEU A 51 -10.80 6.04 11.90
N LEU A 52 -9.93 6.90 11.39
CA LEU A 52 -8.55 6.52 11.06
C LEU A 52 -7.79 5.95 12.26
N ARG A 53 -7.97 6.48 13.47
CA ARG A 53 -7.36 5.91 14.69
C ARG A 53 -7.84 4.49 14.95
N VAL A 54 -9.14 4.23 14.80
CA VAL A 54 -9.71 2.87 14.97
C VAL A 54 -9.17 1.94 13.89
N VAL A 55 -9.21 2.36 12.63
CA VAL A 55 -8.71 1.58 11.48
C VAL A 55 -7.22 1.26 11.63
N HIS A 56 -6.40 2.19 12.13
CA HIS A 56 -5.00 1.91 12.40
C HIS A 56 -4.80 0.79 13.43
N ARG A 57 -5.63 0.73 14.48
CA ARG A 57 -5.58 -0.36 15.48
C ARG A 57 -6.06 -1.68 14.89
N ALA A 58 -7.17 -1.66 14.14
CA ALA A 58 -7.67 -2.83 13.43
C ALA A 58 -6.62 -3.38 12.46
N ARG A 59 -5.95 -2.50 11.70
CA ARG A 59 -4.86 -2.88 10.78
C ARG A 59 -3.69 -3.55 11.50
N GLN A 60 -3.29 -3.06 12.67
CA GLN A 60 -2.21 -3.71 13.44
C GLN A 60 -2.63 -5.10 13.93
N ALA A 61 -3.87 -5.25 14.42
CA ALA A 61 -4.39 -6.55 14.83
C ALA A 61 -4.49 -7.53 13.65
N ALA A 62 -4.99 -7.07 12.49
CA ALA A 62 -5.08 -7.86 11.28
C ALA A 62 -3.71 -8.35 10.79
N ILE A 63 -2.69 -7.49 10.82
CA ILE A 63 -1.31 -7.89 10.48
C ILE A 63 -0.82 -8.97 11.45
N HIS A 64 -0.99 -8.76 12.75
CA HIS A 64 -0.51 -9.70 13.76
C HIS A 64 -1.15 -11.08 13.61
N GLU A 65 -2.46 -11.14 13.35
CA GLU A 65 -3.16 -12.40 13.12
C GLU A 65 -2.73 -13.05 11.79
N ALA A 66 -2.66 -12.28 10.71
CA ALA A 66 -2.30 -12.79 9.38
C ALA A 66 -0.87 -13.39 9.35
N GLU A 67 0.05 -12.88 10.16
CA GLU A 67 1.40 -13.43 10.32
C GLU A 67 1.41 -14.90 10.81
N ARG A 68 0.32 -15.37 11.44
CA ARG A 68 0.19 -16.75 11.94
C ARG A 68 -0.25 -17.75 10.87
N HIS A 69 -0.69 -17.28 9.72
CA HIS A 69 -1.30 -18.09 8.64
C HIS A 69 -0.52 -18.00 7.32
N LEU A 70 0.74 -17.52 7.36
CA LEU A 70 1.57 -17.31 6.16
C LEU A 70 1.95 -18.61 5.44
N ASP A 71 1.79 -19.75 6.10
CA ASP A 71 1.96 -21.11 5.57
C ASP A 71 0.72 -21.62 4.82
N GLN A 72 -0.46 -21.05 5.08
CA GLN A 72 -1.73 -21.49 4.52
C GLN A 72 -2.23 -20.59 3.37
N VAL A 73 -2.05 -19.28 3.50
CA VAL A 73 -2.53 -18.29 2.53
C VAL A 73 -1.49 -17.23 2.22
N ASP A 74 -1.64 -16.56 1.08
CA ASP A 74 -0.87 -15.36 0.78
C ASP A 74 -1.52 -14.14 1.44
N VAL A 75 -0.67 -13.29 2.02
CA VAL A 75 -1.06 -12.07 2.71
C VAL A 75 -0.45 -10.89 1.97
N TYR A 76 -1.28 -10.05 1.36
CA TYR A 76 -0.88 -8.82 0.72
C TYR A 76 -1.00 -7.66 1.69
N LEU A 77 0.12 -7.01 1.98
CA LEU A 77 0.17 -5.84 2.87
C LEU A 77 0.58 -4.60 2.08
N ILE A 78 -0.33 -3.63 1.93
CA ILE A 78 0.06 -2.31 1.44
C ILE A 78 0.76 -1.57 2.58
N HIS A 79 2.03 -1.26 2.39
CA HIS A 79 2.78 -0.36 3.25
C HIS A 79 3.61 0.58 2.38
N THR A 80 3.08 1.79 2.12
CA THR A 80 3.69 2.80 1.24
C THR A 80 5.15 3.05 1.58
N MET A 81 5.47 3.40 2.84
CA MET A 81 6.83 3.71 3.28
C MET A 81 7.16 3.02 4.62
N PRO A 82 7.55 1.73 4.60
CA PRO A 82 7.92 1.02 5.83
C PRO A 82 9.18 1.62 6.43
N GLN A 83 9.16 1.92 7.72
CA GLN A 83 10.35 2.34 8.47
C GLN A 83 11.31 1.16 8.67
N ALA A 84 12.55 1.44 9.11
CA ALA A 84 13.60 0.43 9.29
C ALA A 84 13.15 -0.75 10.16
N LYS A 85 12.44 -0.51 11.26
CA LYS A 85 11.89 -1.57 12.13
C LYS A 85 10.94 -2.51 11.39
N ALA A 86 10.00 -1.94 10.61
CA ALA A 86 9.06 -2.72 9.81
C ALA A 86 9.77 -3.50 8.71
N ARG A 87 10.74 -2.89 8.02
CA ARG A 87 11.55 -3.57 6.99
C ARG A 87 12.33 -4.74 7.56
N ALA A 88 12.97 -4.57 8.72
CA ALA A 88 13.67 -5.65 9.41
C ALA A 88 12.72 -6.77 9.83
N HIS A 89 11.52 -6.42 10.31
CA HIS A 89 10.48 -7.39 10.63
C HIS A 89 10.05 -8.21 9.41
N TYR A 90 9.71 -7.55 8.30
CA TYR A 90 9.34 -8.23 7.05
C TYR A 90 10.46 -9.11 6.51
N LYS A 91 11.72 -8.68 6.63
CA LYS A 91 12.87 -9.50 6.25
C LYS A 91 12.95 -10.78 7.08
N ARG A 92 12.71 -10.71 8.41
CA ARG A 92 12.69 -11.91 9.27
C ARG A 92 11.58 -12.89 8.91
N LEU A 93 10.43 -12.38 8.47
CA LEU A 93 9.31 -13.19 7.99
C LEU A 93 9.53 -13.75 6.57
N GLY A 94 10.68 -13.50 5.93
CA GLY A 94 10.94 -13.92 4.55
C GLY A 94 10.01 -13.25 3.53
N ALA A 95 9.49 -12.06 3.84
CA ALA A 95 8.48 -11.42 3.02
C ALA A 95 9.01 -11.03 1.64
N LYS A 96 8.17 -11.23 0.62
CA LYS A 96 8.40 -10.71 -0.73
C LYS A 96 8.02 -9.24 -0.77
N VAL A 97 8.98 -8.36 -1.09
CA VAL A 97 8.70 -6.92 -1.26
C VAL A 97 8.47 -6.62 -2.73
N VAL A 98 7.31 -6.07 -3.06
CA VAL A 98 6.95 -5.61 -4.40
C VAL A 98 6.83 -4.09 -4.41
N THR A 99 7.65 -3.41 -5.21
CA THR A 99 7.55 -1.96 -5.39
C THR A 99 6.78 -1.64 -6.66
N VAL A 100 5.59 -1.04 -6.52
CA VAL A 100 4.81 -0.53 -7.63
C VAL A 100 5.14 0.94 -7.82
N ASP A 101 5.77 1.28 -8.95
CA ASP A 101 6.12 2.66 -9.26
C ASP A 101 6.16 2.88 -10.79
N PRO A 102 5.14 3.54 -11.37
CA PRO A 102 5.11 3.86 -12.80
C PRO A 102 6.01 5.05 -13.18
N GLY A 103 6.60 5.75 -12.21
CA GLY A 103 7.45 6.93 -12.39
C GLY A 103 6.84 8.21 -11.82
N GLU A 104 7.72 9.14 -11.42
CA GLU A 104 7.35 10.35 -10.67
C GLU A 104 6.36 11.23 -11.41
N HIS A 105 6.54 11.40 -12.72
CA HIS A 105 5.62 12.18 -13.56
C HIS A 105 4.18 11.62 -13.50
N ILE A 106 4.02 10.32 -13.75
CA ILE A 106 2.70 9.66 -13.78
C ILE A 106 2.05 9.71 -12.40
N VAL A 107 2.82 9.45 -11.35
CA VAL A 107 2.32 9.48 -9.97
C VAL A 107 1.83 10.87 -9.57
N ARG A 108 2.61 11.92 -9.87
CA ARG A 108 2.22 13.30 -9.58
C ARG A 108 0.99 13.72 -10.36
N GLN A 109 0.89 13.35 -11.64
CA GLN A 109 -0.31 13.59 -12.43
C GLN A 109 -1.54 12.96 -11.79
N ARG A 110 -1.49 11.66 -11.49
CA ARG A 110 -2.61 10.94 -10.85
C ARG A 110 -3.02 11.53 -9.50
N VAL A 111 -2.07 11.93 -8.67
CA VAL A 111 -2.34 12.54 -7.36
C VAL A 111 -3.05 13.89 -7.50
N ARG A 112 -2.67 14.70 -8.51
CA ARG A 112 -3.39 15.94 -8.84
C ARG A 112 -4.82 15.66 -9.31
N ASP A 113 -5.00 14.65 -10.16
CA ASP A 113 -6.33 14.27 -10.68
C ASP A 113 -7.26 13.74 -9.56
N MET A 114 -6.69 13.07 -8.55
CA MET A 114 -7.41 12.65 -7.34
C MET A 114 -7.80 13.81 -6.42
N ARG A 115 -7.33 15.04 -6.69
CA ARG A 115 -7.58 16.25 -5.90
C ARG A 115 -7.18 16.10 -4.42
N GLN A 116 -6.09 15.38 -4.15
CA GLN A 116 -5.59 15.12 -2.80
C GLN A 116 -4.23 15.80 -2.55
N PRO A 117 -4.21 17.11 -2.23
CA PRO A 117 -2.96 17.85 -2.05
C PRO A 117 -2.10 17.30 -0.90
N ALA A 118 -2.72 16.71 0.13
CA ALA A 118 -2.00 16.07 1.23
C ALA A 118 -1.06 14.94 0.78
N MET A 119 -1.37 14.28 -0.35
CA MET A 119 -0.56 13.17 -0.87
C MET A 119 0.70 13.63 -1.59
N GLU A 120 0.79 14.89 -2.04
CA GLU A 120 1.99 15.44 -2.71
C GLU A 120 3.22 15.42 -1.79
N ALA A 121 3.02 15.68 -0.49
CA ALA A 121 4.10 15.58 0.50
C ALA A 121 4.64 14.15 0.60
N VAL A 122 3.75 13.15 0.57
CA VAL A 122 4.13 11.73 0.63
C VAL A 122 4.84 11.30 -0.66
N VAL A 123 4.35 11.71 -1.83
CA VAL A 123 4.99 11.47 -3.13
C VAL A 123 6.40 12.06 -3.15
N THR A 124 6.53 13.32 -2.72
CA THR A 124 7.82 14.02 -2.67
C THR A 124 8.80 13.31 -1.74
N ARG A 125 8.32 12.86 -0.57
CA ARG A 125 9.11 12.08 0.37
C ARG A 125 9.55 10.74 -0.23
N TRP A 126 8.65 10.02 -0.90
CA TRP A 126 8.94 8.74 -1.56
C TRP A 126 10.08 8.86 -2.57
N TYR A 127 9.98 9.78 -3.53
CA TYR A 127 11.00 9.91 -4.56
C TYR A 127 12.33 10.47 -4.02
N ARG A 128 12.28 11.28 -2.95
CA ARG A 128 13.49 11.70 -2.24
C ARG A 128 14.21 10.52 -1.59
N ASP A 129 13.49 9.65 -0.89
CA ASP A 129 14.05 8.46 -0.23
C ASP A 129 14.60 7.47 -1.27
N ARG A 130 13.87 7.28 -2.37
CA ARG A 130 14.28 6.43 -3.48
C ARG A 130 15.59 6.89 -4.14
N ARG A 131 15.76 8.20 -4.36
CA ARG A 131 17.01 8.79 -4.88
C ARG A 131 18.22 8.57 -3.97
N LYS A 132 17.99 8.40 -2.66
CA LYS A 132 19.06 8.12 -1.68
C LYS A 132 19.44 6.63 -1.59
N GLY A 133 18.90 5.77 -2.47
CA GLY A 133 19.23 4.34 -2.55
C GLY A 133 18.16 3.39 -2.03
N GLY A 134 16.95 3.88 -1.72
CA GLY A 134 15.83 3.03 -1.30
C GLY A 134 15.26 2.20 -2.46
N SER A 135 15.37 0.86 -2.37
CA SER A 135 14.71 -0.17 -3.19
C SER A 135 14.76 0.01 -4.72
N ARG A 136 15.57 -0.80 -5.42
CA ARG A 136 15.54 -0.88 -6.89
C ARG A 136 14.21 -1.49 -7.37
N PRO A 137 13.56 -0.95 -8.41
CA PRO A 137 12.28 -1.45 -8.91
C PRO A 137 12.47 -2.78 -9.64
N VAL A 138 11.44 -3.64 -9.59
CA VAL A 138 11.26 -4.72 -10.58
C VAL A 138 10.09 -4.32 -11.49
N THR A 139 10.46 -4.10 -12.76
CA THR A 139 9.72 -4.02 -14.03
C THR A 139 8.37 -3.29 -14.12
N ARG A 140 8.32 -2.36 -15.09
CA ARG A 140 7.16 -1.62 -15.59
C ARG A 140 6.02 -2.56 -15.99
N GLN A 141 4.86 -2.42 -15.36
CA GLN A 141 3.62 -2.85 -15.98
C GLN A 141 3.32 -1.86 -17.11
N ALA A 142 3.39 -2.32 -18.36
CA ALA A 142 3.08 -1.51 -19.53
C ALA A 142 1.65 -0.98 -19.41
N SER A 143 1.49 0.34 -19.50
CA SER A 143 0.19 0.97 -19.67
C SER A 143 -0.38 0.51 -21.01
N ARG A 144 -1.43 -0.32 -20.99
CA ARG A 144 -2.26 -0.55 -22.17
C ARG A 144 -3.04 0.75 -22.43
N THR A 145 -2.83 1.32 -23.60
CA THR A 145 -3.70 2.35 -24.20
C THR A 145 -5.06 1.71 -24.48
N TRP A 146 -6.11 2.32 -23.97
CA TRP A 146 -7.49 2.18 -24.47
C TRP A 146 -7.80 3.41 -25.30
#